data_AF-A0A9D1ZH22-F1
#
_entry.id   AF-A0A9D1ZH22-F1
#
_cell.length_a   1.000
_cell.length_b   1.000
_cell.length_c   1.000
_cell.angle_alpha   90.00
_cell.angle_beta   90.00
_cell.angle_gamma   90.00
#
_symmetry.space_group_name_H-M   'P 1'
#
loop_
_entity.id
_entity.type
_entity.pdbx_description
1 polymer ?
#
loop_
_entity_poly.entity_id
_entity_poly.type
_entity_poly.pdbx_seq_one_letter_code
_entity_poly.pdbx_strand_id
1 'polypeptide(L)'
;MVKRILFLSLFLLIASLAVKAQNVVTGTVVDRDGNPIPGAKVEIVGGTESTITELDGTFSITTELPAEKVRVLYGGMQTKVKKVEPSMVITLRETTWWNREPEKYEWLVSVQGAFPESGVKNPSLGLMLGRVKNIGWYVKGVYSPGKSTEGDYVSYPDDSDMISYWTTGKDKRSFYAVTAGVLVRLQSPVHAYVGAGYASRKVAWELADGTYFKNTEYSYSGFALDYGLLLRIGMVTLNGGVLMSLADGCNFVGNFGIGVTF
;
A
#
# COMPACT_ATOMS: atom_id res chain seq x y z
N MET A 1 -69.03 30.78 21.65
CA MET A 1 -68.29 29.60 22.20
C MET A 1 -67.58 28.81 21.10
N VAL A 2 -68.26 28.44 20.01
CA VAL A 2 -67.72 27.63 18.89
C VAL A 2 -66.45 28.20 18.23
N LYS A 3 -66.36 29.52 18.00
CA LYS A 3 -65.16 30.15 17.41
C LYS A 3 -63.89 30.00 18.26
N ARG A 4 -64.01 30.00 19.60
CA ARG A 4 -62.85 29.82 20.51
C ARG A 4 -62.38 28.36 20.52
N ILE A 5 -63.32 27.42 20.43
CA ILE A 5 -63.04 25.98 20.30
C ILE A 5 -62.33 25.71 18.97
N LEU A 6 -62.78 26.33 17.88
CA LEU A 6 -62.16 26.20 16.56
C LEU A 6 -60.70 26.69 16.56
N PHE A 7 -60.43 27.86 17.15
CA PHE A 7 -59.07 28.39 17.27
C PHE A 7 -58.15 27.50 18.11
N LEU A 8 -58.64 26.95 19.23
CA LEU A 8 -57.87 26.00 20.05
C LEU A 8 -57.57 24.69 19.31
N SER A 9 -58.56 24.17 18.56
CA SER A 9 -58.37 22.95 17.77
C SER A 9 -57.36 23.13 16.65
N LEU A 10 -57.36 24.29 15.97
CA LEU A 10 -56.41 24.62 14.92
C LEU A 10 -55.00 24.84 15.49
N PHE A 11 -54.89 25.47 16.67
CA PHE A 11 -53.62 25.64 17.38
C PHE A 11 -53.01 24.31 17.80
N LEU A 12 -53.81 23.37 18.32
CA LEU A 12 -53.37 22.01 18.66
C LEU A 12 -52.94 21.20 17.43
N LEU A 13 -53.64 21.35 16.30
CA LEU A 13 -53.27 20.70 15.03
C LEU A 13 -51.92 21.23 14.51
N ILE A 14 -51.69 22.55 14.54
CA ILE A 14 -50.42 23.16 14.13
C ILE A 14 -49.29 22.79 15.10
N ALA A 15 -49.55 22.74 16.41
CA ALA A 15 -48.57 22.31 17.41
C ALA A 15 -48.15 20.84 17.22
N SER A 16 -49.05 19.97 16.74
CA SER A 16 -48.72 18.56 16.47
C SER A 16 -47.77 18.36 15.27
N LEU A 17 -47.73 19.32 14.34
CA LEU A 17 -46.81 19.28 13.19
C LEU A 17 -45.37 19.66 13.53
N ALA A 18 -45.13 20.21 14.73
CA ALA A 18 -43.79 20.65 15.17
C ALA A 18 -42.97 19.56 15.88
N VAL A 19 -43.51 18.36 16.08
CA VAL A 19 -42.79 17.26 16.71
C VAL A 19 -41.85 16.61 15.69
N LYS A 20 -40.58 17.01 15.67
CA LYS A 20 -39.53 16.22 15.00
C LYS A 20 -39.28 14.96 15.84
N ALA A 21 -39.60 13.80 15.29
CA ALA A 21 -39.21 12.53 15.89
C ALA A 21 -37.67 12.43 15.88
N GLN A 22 -37.08 12.27 17.06
CA GLN A 22 -35.64 12.05 17.21
C GLN A 22 -35.34 10.58 16.90
N ASN A 23 -34.35 10.33 16.04
CA ASN A 23 -33.90 8.96 15.80
C ASN A 23 -32.87 8.63 16.89
N VAL A 24 -33.21 7.68 17.77
CA VAL A 24 -32.31 7.25 18.85
C VAL A 24 -31.75 5.87 18.53
N VAL A 25 -30.43 5.78 18.46
CA VAL A 25 -29.68 4.53 18.25
C VAL A 25 -29.09 4.10 19.59
N THR A 26 -29.45 2.90 20.03
CA THR A 26 -28.97 2.31 21.29
C THR A 26 -28.31 0.95 21.07
N GLY A 27 -27.43 0.58 22.00
CA GLY A 27 -26.80 -0.73 22.00
C GLY A 27 -25.81 -0.90 23.15
N THR A 28 -25.11 -2.03 23.15
CA THR A 28 -24.07 -2.36 24.14
C THR A 28 -22.81 -2.83 23.43
N VAL A 29 -21.65 -2.36 23.89
CA VAL A 29 -20.34 -2.77 23.41
C VAL A 29 -19.70 -3.72 24.42
N VAL A 30 -19.27 -4.88 23.96
CA VAL A 30 -18.67 -5.94 24.78
C VAL A 30 -17.39 -6.48 24.17
N ASP A 31 -16.56 -7.12 24.98
CA ASP A 31 -15.42 -7.92 24.53
C ASP A 31 -15.85 -9.34 24.10
N ARG A 32 -14.89 -10.19 23.75
CA ARG A 32 -15.14 -11.56 23.29
C ARG A 32 -15.74 -12.46 24.38
N ASP A 33 -15.46 -12.16 25.64
CA ASP A 33 -15.92 -12.94 26.79
C ASP A 33 -17.27 -12.43 27.32
N GLY A 34 -17.80 -11.36 26.71
CA GLY A 34 -19.08 -10.76 27.03
C GLY A 34 -19.00 -9.66 28.08
N ASN A 35 -17.79 -9.25 28.50
CA ASN A 35 -17.63 -8.16 29.45
C ASN A 35 -17.89 -6.82 28.77
N PRO A 36 -18.57 -5.87 29.45
CA PRO A 36 -18.83 -4.55 28.90
C PRO A 36 -17.53 -3.76 28.70
N ILE A 37 -17.47 -2.99 27.61
CA ILE A 37 -16.34 -2.09 27.33
C ILE A 37 -16.77 -0.64 27.59
N PRO A 38 -16.44 -0.06 28.75
CA PRO A 38 -16.68 1.34 29.03
C PRO A 38 -15.66 2.23 28.32
N GLY A 39 -16.08 3.43 27.90
CA GLY A 39 -15.18 4.39 27.25
C GLY A 39 -14.94 4.15 25.75
N ALA A 40 -15.68 3.23 25.12
CA ALA A 40 -15.63 3.03 23.67
C ALA A 40 -16.34 4.17 22.95
N LYS A 41 -15.67 4.76 21.95
CA LYS A 41 -16.27 5.79 21.10
C LYS A 41 -17.19 5.11 20.09
N VAL A 42 -18.44 5.57 20.00
CA VAL A 42 -19.42 5.13 19.01
C VAL A 42 -19.80 6.32 18.14
N GLU A 43 -19.68 6.19 16.82
CA GLU A 43 -19.98 7.27 15.86
C GLU A 43 -20.89 6.78 14.73
N ILE A 44 -21.73 7.67 14.21
CA ILE A 44 -22.59 7.39 13.06
C ILE A 44 -21.76 7.43 11.78
N VAL A 45 -21.82 6.37 10.97
CA VAL A 45 -21.10 6.34 9.69
C VAL A 45 -21.76 7.30 8.71
N GLY A 46 -21.03 8.36 8.33
CA GLY A 46 -21.54 9.41 7.42
C GLY A 46 -22.22 10.58 8.14
N GLY A 47 -22.34 10.53 9.47
CA GLY A 47 -22.80 11.64 10.32
C GLY A 47 -21.65 12.30 11.08
N THR A 48 -22.00 13.27 11.91
CA THR A 48 -21.06 13.95 12.84
C THR A 48 -21.33 13.56 14.30
N GLU A 49 -22.46 12.89 14.56
CA GLU A 49 -22.90 12.47 15.87
C GLU A 49 -22.05 11.31 16.38
N SER A 50 -21.62 11.43 17.65
CA SER A 50 -20.90 10.37 18.35
C SER A 50 -21.18 10.44 19.85
N THR A 51 -20.99 9.32 20.53
CA THR A 51 -21.08 9.21 21.99
C THR A 51 -19.97 8.28 22.51
N ILE A 52 -19.90 8.13 23.82
CA ILE A 52 -18.99 7.21 24.51
C ILE A 52 -19.85 6.20 25.27
N THR A 53 -19.39 4.95 25.37
CA THR A 53 -20.10 3.93 26.17
C THR A 53 -19.96 4.18 27.67
N GLU A 54 -21.06 3.94 28.39
CA GLU A 54 -21.17 4.03 29.83
C GLU A 54 -20.44 2.86 30.55
N LEU A 55 -20.45 2.85 31.88
CA LEU A 55 -19.79 1.83 32.72
C LEU A 55 -20.26 0.40 32.44
N ASP A 56 -21.51 0.23 32.05
CA ASP A 56 -22.11 -1.06 31.68
C ASP A 56 -21.97 -1.36 30.16
N GLY A 57 -21.17 -0.58 29.44
CA GLY A 57 -20.92 -0.72 28.00
C GLY A 57 -22.07 -0.25 27.12
N THR A 58 -23.15 0.29 27.69
CA THR A 58 -24.29 0.79 26.91
C THR A 58 -23.97 2.13 26.24
N PHE A 59 -24.65 2.44 25.14
CA PHE A 59 -24.59 3.74 24.49
C PHE A 59 -25.96 4.16 23.96
N SER A 60 -26.14 5.48 23.83
CA SER A 60 -27.29 6.10 23.19
C SER A 60 -26.83 7.30 22.36
N ILE A 61 -27.18 7.32 21.07
CA ILE A 61 -26.88 8.41 20.14
C ILE A 61 -28.18 8.91 19.54
N THR A 62 -28.44 10.21 19.65
CA THR A 62 -29.54 10.88 18.95
C THR A 62 -29.04 11.43 17.62
N THR A 63 -29.77 11.15 16.54
CA THR A 63 -29.43 11.56 15.18
C THR A 63 -30.59 12.31 14.52
N GLU A 64 -30.28 13.25 13.64
CA GLU A 64 -31.32 13.98 12.89
C GLU A 64 -31.95 13.11 11.80
N LEU A 65 -31.13 12.28 11.14
CA LEU A 65 -31.54 11.35 10.09
C LEU A 65 -31.40 9.91 10.57
N PRO A 66 -32.20 8.96 10.04
CA PRO A 66 -32.01 7.55 10.32
C PRO A 66 -30.58 7.09 9.98
N ALA A 67 -29.89 6.50 10.94
CA ALA A 67 -28.55 5.96 10.76
C ALA A 67 -28.60 4.50 10.28
N GLU A 68 -27.84 4.17 9.23
CA GLU A 68 -27.73 2.78 8.75
C GLU A 68 -26.69 1.97 9.53
N LYS A 69 -25.57 2.61 9.91
CA LYS A 69 -24.41 1.96 10.50
C LYS A 69 -23.78 2.80 11.61
N VAL A 70 -23.29 2.12 12.64
CA VAL A 70 -22.41 2.68 13.66
C VAL A 70 -21.01 2.14 13.49
N ARG A 71 -20.02 2.95 13.86
CA ARG A 71 -18.62 2.54 13.99
C ARG A 71 -18.21 2.69 15.46
N VAL A 72 -17.63 1.63 16.01
CA VAL A 72 -17.13 1.60 17.38
C VAL A 72 -15.62 1.53 17.36
N LEU A 73 -14.98 2.41 18.14
CA LEU A 73 -13.53 2.49 18.33
C LEU A 73 -13.20 2.39 19.82
N TYR A 74 -12.22 1.55 20.15
CA TYR A 74 -11.66 1.46 21.49
C TYR A 74 -10.16 1.16 21.39
N GLY A 75 -9.36 1.77 22.26
CA GLY A 75 -7.91 1.60 22.24
C GLY A 75 -7.51 0.13 22.35
N GLY A 76 -6.63 -0.33 21.46
CA GLY A 76 -6.18 -1.73 21.43
C GLY A 76 -7.17 -2.72 20.81
N MET A 77 -8.37 -2.30 20.40
CA MET A 77 -9.37 -3.15 19.77
C MET A 77 -9.51 -2.87 18.27
N GLN A 78 -10.12 -3.79 17.53
CA GLN A 78 -10.45 -3.62 16.13
C GLN A 78 -11.67 -2.72 16.00
N THR A 79 -11.55 -1.69 15.17
CA THR A 79 -12.67 -0.83 14.78
C THR A 79 -13.76 -1.68 14.16
N LYS A 80 -14.98 -1.63 14.71
CA LYS A 80 -16.11 -2.44 14.23
C LYS A 80 -17.20 -1.55 13.65
N VAL A 81 -17.54 -1.79 12.38
CA VAL A 81 -18.74 -1.22 11.76
C VAL A 81 -19.86 -2.25 11.82
N LYS A 82 -21.01 -1.85 12.37
CA LYS A 82 -22.21 -2.70 12.46
C LYS A 82 -23.44 -1.92 11.97
N LYS A 83 -24.34 -2.64 11.29
CA LYS A 83 -25.65 -2.12 10.90
C LYS A 83 -26.47 -1.83 12.16
N VAL A 84 -27.20 -0.73 12.16
CA VAL A 84 -28.09 -0.36 13.26
C VAL A 84 -29.25 -1.35 13.33
N GLU A 85 -29.42 -1.98 14.50
CA GLU A 85 -30.49 -2.91 14.82
C GLU A 85 -31.02 -2.58 16.23
N PRO A 86 -32.33 -2.80 16.51
CA PRO A 86 -32.86 -2.63 17.85
C PRO A 86 -32.11 -3.49 18.87
N SER A 87 -31.67 -2.90 19.98
CA SER A 87 -30.97 -3.59 21.07
C SER A 87 -29.71 -4.35 20.61
N MET A 88 -28.95 -3.78 19.66
CA MET A 88 -27.76 -4.42 19.12
C MET A 88 -26.64 -4.60 20.17
N VAL A 89 -25.99 -5.75 20.11
CA VAL A 89 -24.72 -6.00 20.81
C VAL A 89 -23.57 -5.97 19.80
N ILE A 90 -22.53 -5.20 20.12
CA ILE A 90 -21.33 -5.01 19.32
C ILE A 90 -20.14 -5.62 20.07
N THR A 91 -19.70 -6.79 19.59
CA THR A 91 -18.51 -7.45 20.13
C THR A 91 -17.25 -6.93 19.45
N LEU A 92 -16.33 -6.36 20.22
CA LEU A 92 -15.00 -5.97 19.76
C LEU A 92 -14.01 -7.13 19.92
N ARG A 93 -12.96 -7.12 19.09
CA ARG A 93 -11.84 -8.05 19.17
C ARG A 93 -10.55 -7.26 19.34
N GLU A 94 -9.57 -7.87 19.98
CA GLU A 94 -8.25 -7.26 20.13
C GLU A 94 -7.55 -7.06 18.77
N THR A 95 -6.91 -5.89 18.62
CA THR A 95 -6.03 -5.60 17.49
C THR A 95 -4.64 -6.15 17.79
N THR A 96 -4.20 -7.08 16.96
CA THR A 96 -2.84 -7.61 16.88
C THR A 96 -2.18 -7.15 15.58
N TRP A 97 -0.86 -7.26 15.50
CA TRP A 97 -0.12 -6.94 14.28
C TRP A 97 -0.49 -7.85 13.08
N TRP A 98 -1.08 -9.02 13.33
CA TRP A 98 -1.56 -9.98 12.32
C TRP A 98 -2.99 -9.73 11.82
N ASN A 99 -3.80 -8.94 12.53
CA ASN A 99 -5.21 -8.76 12.19
C ASN A 99 -5.63 -7.29 12.08
N ARG A 100 -4.69 -6.34 12.11
CA ARG A 100 -4.99 -4.90 12.06
C ARG A 100 -5.73 -4.49 10.79
N GLU A 101 -6.96 -4.01 10.87
CA GLU A 101 -7.67 -3.50 9.69
C GLU A 101 -7.09 -2.15 9.21
N PRO A 102 -7.09 -1.87 7.89
CA PRO A 102 -6.55 -0.63 7.37
C PRO A 102 -7.65 0.44 7.43
N GLU A 103 -7.51 1.41 8.32
CA GLU A 103 -8.51 2.47 8.48
C GLU A 103 -8.47 3.47 7.31
N LYS A 104 -7.25 3.88 6.93
CA LYS A 104 -6.97 4.86 5.89
C LYS A 104 -5.94 4.32 4.89
N TYR A 105 -5.78 5.04 3.78
CA TYR A 105 -4.65 4.83 2.89
C TYR A 105 -3.36 5.24 3.58
N GLU A 106 -2.34 4.40 3.46
CA GLU A 106 -1.03 4.59 4.04
C GLU A 106 0.00 4.80 2.94
N TRP A 107 0.94 5.70 3.20
CA TRP A 107 2.08 5.96 2.34
C TRP A 107 3.20 4.99 2.68
N LEU A 108 3.93 4.57 1.64
CA LEU A 108 5.09 3.72 1.74
C LEU A 108 6.28 4.39 1.07
N VAL A 109 7.40 4.46 1.76
CA VAL A 109 8.69 4.88 1.21
C VAL A 109 9.75 3.88 1.63
N SER A 110 10.47 3.30 0.67
CA SER A 110 11.55 2.35 0.96
C SER A 110 12.77 2.57 0.09
N VAL A 111 13.95 2.37 0.68
CA VAL A 111 15.21 2.24 -0.06
C VAL A 111 15.29 0.83 -0.65
N GLN A 112 15.77 0.74 -1.89
CA GLN A 112 15.79 -0.48 -2.68
C GLN A 112 17.21 -0.83 -3.12
N GLY A 113 17.55 -2.11 -3.06
CA GLY A 113 18.75 -2.71 -3.63
C GLY A 113 18.35 -3.77 -4.66
N ALA A 114 18.91 -3.69 -5.86
CA ALA A 114 18.72 -4.68 -6.92
C ALA A 114 20.07 -5.30 -7.32
N PHE A 115 20.06 -6.60 -7.59
CA PHE A 115 21.25 -7.43 -7.80
C PHE A 115 21.19 -8.04 -9.20
N PRO A 116 21.59 -7.29 -10.24
CA PRO A 116 21.56 -7.77 -11.61
C PRO A 116 22.68 -8.76 -11.92
N GLU A 117 23.53 -9.08 -10.94
CA GLU A 117 24.65 -10.02 -11.05
C GLU A 117 24.45 -11.19 -10.07
N SER A 118 25.08 -12.33 -10.38
CA SER A 118 25.12 -13.46 -9.44
C SER A 118 25.90 -13.07 -8.19
N GLY A 119 25.22 -13.07 -7.03
CA GLY A 119 25.78 -12.69 -5.74
C GLY A 119 25.44 -11.25 -5.32
N VAL A 120 26.21 -10.70 -4.37
CA VAL A 120 25.90 -9.41 -3.71
C VAL A 120 26.82 -8.28 -4.21
N LYS A 121 27.51 -8.47 -5.34
CA LYS A 121 28.45 -7.48 -5.89
C LYS A 121 27.71 -6.41 -6.70
N ASN A 122 28.16 -5.15 -6.58
CA ASN A 122 27.66 -3.98 -7.32
C ASN A 122 26.12 -3.81 -7.31
N PRO A 123 25.50 -3.66 -6.13
CA PRO A 123 24.06 -3.41 -6.06
C PRO A 123 23.68 -2.12 -6.79
N SER A 124 22.57 -2.17 -7.50
CA SER A 124 21.87 -0.95 -7.93
C SER A 124 20.99 -0.46 -6.80
N LEU A 125 21.12 0.82 -6.46
CA LEU A 125 20.40 1.43 -5.35
C LEU A 125 19.28 2.32 -5.86
N GLY A 126 18.22 2.46 -5.07
CA GLY A 126 17.14 3.36 -5.43
C GLY A 126 16.03 3.41 -4.41
N LEU A 127 14.84 3.76 -4.88
CA LEU A 127 13.69 4.05 -4.03
C LEU A 127 12.43 3.38 -4.59
N MET A 128 11.51 3.07 -3.69
CA MET A 128 10.14 2.72 -4.00
C MET A 128 9.21 3.60 -3.18
N LEU A 129 8.22 4.18 -3.86
CA LEU A 129 7.14 4.96 -3.30
C LEU A 129 5.84 4.21 -3.59
N GLY A 130 4.95 4.13 -2.61
CA GLY A 130 3.63 3.56 -2.83
C GLY A 130 2.58 4.13 -1.91
N ARG A 131 1.32 3.81 -2.22
CA ARG A 131 0.19 4.15 -1.38
C ARG A 131 -0.84 3.03 -1.42
N VAL A 132 -1.24 2.51 -0.26
CA VAL A 132 -2.12 1.33 -0.17
C VAL A 132 -3.11 1.42 0.97
N LYS A 133 -4.31 0.86 0.76
CA LYS A 133 -5.27 0.49 1.81
C LYS A 133 -5.53 -1.02 1.78
N ASN A 134 -6.39 -1.46 0.86
CA ASN A 134 -6.55 -2.88 0.49
C ASN A 134 -5.89 -3.14 -0.86
N ILE A 135 -6.08 -2.20 -1.78
CA ILE A 135 -5.43 -2.12 -3.09
C ILE A 135 -4.80 -0.73 -3.18
N GLY A 136 -3.68 -0.65 -3.86
CA GLY A 136 -2.85 0.53 -3.95
C GLY A 136 -1.96 0.49 -5.19
N TRP A 137 -1.05 1.45 -5.26
CA TRP A 137 -0.08 1.56 -6.33
C TRP A 137 1.32 1.70 -5.77
N TYR A 138 2.31 1.40 -6.60
CA TYR A 138 3.70 1.70 -6.32
C TYR A 138 4.45 2.15 -7.58
N VAL A 139 5.54 2.86 -7.36
CA VAL A 139 6.57 3.17 -8.35
C VAL A 139 7.92 2.87 -7.71
N LYS A 140 8.81 2.22 -8.45
CA LYS A 140 10.15 1.82 -8.01
C LYS A 140 11.18 2.17 -9.09
N GLY A 141 12.27 2.80 -8.67
CA GLY A 141 13.41 3.12 -9.53
C GLY A 141 14.71 2.70 -8.86
N VAL A 142 15.60 2.05 -9.60
CA VAL A 142 16.95 1.65 -9.14
C VAL A 142 18.00 2.02 -10.17
N TYR A 143 19.20 2.37 -9.72
CA TYR A 143 20.31 2.82 -10.56
C TYR A 143 21.66 2.41 -9.98
N SER A 144 22.58 2.00 -10.85
CA SER A 144 24.02 1.93 -10.58
C SER A 144 24.80 2.62 -11.71
N PRO A 145 25.77 3.49 -11.37
CA PRO A 145 26.54 4.22 -12.37
C PRO A 145 27.49 3.30 -13.15
N GLY A 146 27.66 3.61 -14.44
CA GLY A 146 28.60 2.93 -15.35
C GLY A 146 29.69 3.85 -15.90
N LYS A 147 30.29 3.43 -17.02
CA LYS A 147 31.25 4.21 -17.80
C LYS A 147 30.69 4.53 -19.19
N SER A 148 31.07 5.68 -19.73
CA SER A 148 30.87 6.02 -21.15
C SER A 148 31.62 5.02 -22.03
N THR A 149 31.08 4.70 -23.20
CA THR A 149 31.71 3.76 -24.15
C THR A 149 31.89 4.44 -25.49
N GLU A 150 32.98 4.13 -26.17
CA GLU A 150 33.36 4.74 -27.46
C GLU A 150 32.79 3.98 -28.66
N GLY A 151 32.32 2.74 -28.46
CA GLY A 151 31.63 1.94 -29.49
C GLY A 151 31.07 0.63 -28.93
N ASP A 152 30.52 -0.21 -29.81
CA ASP A 152 30.05 -1.57 -29.52
C ASP A 152 31.14 -2.61 -29.87
N TYR A 153 31.27 -3.66 -29.06
CA TYR A 153 32.18 -4.79 -29.27
C TYR A 153 31.35 -6.05 -29.62
N VAL A 154 31.72 -6.73 -30.71
CA VAL A 154 31.11 -7.97 -31.21
C VAL A 154 32.19 -9.05 -31.29
N SER A 155 31.93 -10.28 -30.82
CA SER A 155 32.98 -11.29 -30.65
C SER A 155 33.28 -12.13 -31.91
N TYR A 156 32.38 -12.15 -32.90
CA TYR A 156 32.55 -12.92 -34.16
C TYR A 156 32.24 -12.05 -35.38
N PRO A 157 33.21 -11.80 -36.28
CA PRO A 157 32.93 -11.20 -37.57
C PRO A 157 32.53 -12.27 -38.60
N ASP A 158 31.37 -12.07 -39.20
CA ASP A 158 31.10 -12.46 -40.59
C ASP A 158 31.61 -11.27 -41.42
N ASP A 159 32.60 -11.49 -42.28
CA ASP A 159 33.23 -10.53 -43.19
C ASP A 159 34.28 -9.50 -42.68
N SER A 160 35.09 -9.10 -43.66
CA SER A 160 36.55 -8.89 -43.67
C SER A 160 37.11 -7.55 -43.19
N ASP A 161 36.42 -6.83 -42.30
CA ASP A 161 36.85 -5.46 -41.87
C ASP A 161 36.99 -5.31 -40.33
N MET A 162 37.45 -6.34 -39.60
CA MET A 162 37.56 -6.28 -38.13
C MET A 162 38.99 -6.09 -37.59
N ILE A 163 39.14 -5.11 -36.69
CA ILE A 163 40.31 -4.91 -35.82
C ILE A 163 40.11 -5.73 -34.54
N SER A 164 40.98 -6.72 -34.28
CA SER A 164 41.00 -7.45 -33.01
C SER A 164 41.65 -6.59 -31.92
N TYR A 165 40.88 -6.09 -30.97
CA TYR A 165 41.41 -5.40 -29.80
C TYR A 165 41.60 -6.39 -28.63
N TRP A 166 42.77 -6.35 -27.99
CA TRP A 166 43.02 -7.14 -26.77
C TRP A 166 42.40 -6.45 -25.55
N THR A 167 41.59 -7.19 -24.79
CA THR A 167 40.92 -6.69 -23.59
C THR A 167 41.81 -6.86 -22.36
N THR A 168 41.67 -5.97 -21.38
CA THR A 168 42.41 -6.07 -20.09
C THR A 168 41.78 -7.05 -19.10
N GLY A 169 40.60 -7.58 -19.43
CA GLY A 169 39.78 -8.38 -18.52
C GLY A 169 39.01 -7.57 -17.47
N LYS A 170 39.17 -6.23 -17.42
CA LYS A 170 38.36 -5.37 -16.55
C LYS A 170 37.03 -5.02 -17.24
N ASP A 171 35.95 -5.07 -16.47
CA ASP A 171 34.64 -4.64 -16.93
C ASP A 171 33.96 -3.66 -15.97
N LYS A 172 33.12 -2.79 -16.54
CA LYS A 172 32.26 -1.86 -15.81
C LYS A 172 30.82 -2.07 -16.24
N ARG A 173 29.95 -2.26 -15.26
CA ARG A 173 28.54 -2.57 -15.45
C ARG A 173 27.69 -1.45 -14.89
N SER A 174 26.67 -1.04 -15.63
CA SER A 174 25.60 -0.18 -15.13
C SER A 174 24.26 -0.88 -15.30
N PHE A 175 23.36 -0.60 -14.37
CA PHE A 175 21.99 -1.07 -14.44
C PHE A 175 21.06 0.04 -13.98
N TYR A 176 19.96 0.20 -14.70
CA TYR A 176 18.83 0.98 -14.22
C TYR A 176 17.52 0.29 -14.55
N ALA A 177 16.56 0.44 -13.67
CA ALA A 177 15.21 -0.02 -13.91
C ALA A 177 14.20 0.93 -13.28
N VAL A 178 13.08 1.15 -13.97
CA VAL A 178 11.93 1.91 -13.50
C VAL A 178 10.69 1.06 -13.72
N THR A 179 9.92 0.85 -12.66
CA THR A 179 8.74 -0.03 -12.65
C THR A 179 7.61 0.62 -11.87
N ALA A 180 6.38 0.34 -12.26
CA ALA A 180 5.19 0.81 -11.58
C ALA A 180 4.10 -0.27 -11.63
N GLY A 181 3.22 -0.29 -10.64
CA GLY A 181 2.21 -1.34 -10.59
C GLY A 181 1.26 -1.24 -9.41
N VAL A 182 0.62 -2.37 -9.14
CA VAL A 182 -0.41 -2.52 -8.10
C VAL A 182 0.22 -3.12 -6.86
N LEU A 183 -0.20 -2.62 -5.71
CA LEU A 183 0.14 -3.16 -4.40
C LEU A 183 -1.13 -3.63 -3.73
N VAL A 184 -1.22 -4.91 -3.39
CA VAL A 184 -2.40 -5.53 -2.80
C VAL A 184 -2.08 -6.03 -1.40
N ARG A 185 -2.99 -5.77 -0.47
CA ARG A 185 -2.93 -6.30 0.87
C ARG A 185 -3.56 -7.70 0.89
N LEU A 186 -2.77 -8.70 1.27
CA LEU A 186 -3.25 -10.08 1.38
C LEU A 186 -3.80 -10.35 2.78
N GLN A 187 -3.02 -10.04 3.80
CA GLN A 187 -3.37 -10.15 5.21
C GLN A 187 -2.54 -9.12 6.00
N SER A 188 -2.90 -8.73 7.22
CA SER A 188 -1.86 -8.06 8.03
C SER A 188 -0.82 -9.12 8.43
N PRO A 189 0.49 -8.89 8.30
CA PRO A 189 1.22 -7.73 7.77
C PRO A 189 1.63 -7.81 6.28
N VAL A 190 1.19 -8.84 5.58
CA VAL A 190 1.65 -9.27 4.25
C VAL A 190 0.92 -8.55 3.12
N HIS A 191 1.69 -7.91 2.25
CA HIS A 191 1.24 -7.36 0.99
C HIS A 191 2.02 -8.02 -0.15
N ALA A 192 1.42 -8.04 -1.34
CA ALA A 192 2.08 -8.39 -2.58
C ALA A 192 2.08 -7.16 -3.50
N TYR A 193 3.10 -7.06 -4.35
CA TYR A 193 3.11 -6.08 -5.43
C TYR A 193 3.43 -6.77 -6.75
N VAL A 194 2.84 -6.23 -7.81
CA VAL A 194 3.08 -6.66 -9.19
C VAL A 194 2.99 -5.46 -10.11
N GLY A 195 3.94 -5.35 -11.04
CA GLY A 195 4.07 -4.20 -11.91
C GLY A 195 4.89 -4.50 -13.15
N ALA A 196 5.01 -3.47 -13.96
CA ALA A 196 5.71 -3.49 -15.22
C ALA A 196 6.52 -2.21 -15.41
N GLY A 197 7.47 -2.23 -16.33
CA GLY A 197 8.27 -1.07 -16.65
C GLY A 197 9.40 -1.39 -17.61
N TYR A 198 10.56 -0.78 -17.37
CA TYR A 198 11.71 -0.88 -18.23
C TYR A 198 12.96 -1.15 -17.41
N ALA A 199 13.84 -2.01 -17.91
CA ALA A 199 15.14 -2.27 -17.34
C ALA A 199 16.20 -2.25 -18.43
N SER A 200 17.37 -1.74 -18.09
CA SER A 200 18.53 -1.71 -18.97
C SER A 200 19.78 -2.04 -18.18
N ARG A 201 20.59 -2.91 -18.77
CA ARG A 201 21.90 -3.31 -18.31
C ARG A 201 22.91 -3.05 -19.41
N LYS A 202 24.00 -2.38 -19.07
CA LYS A 202 25.13 -2.15 -19.97
C LYS A 202 26.39 -2.75 -19.36
N VAL A 203 27.10 -3.55 -20.15
CA VAL A 203 28.42 -4.09 -19.81
C VAL A 203 29.44 -3.44 -20.73
N ALA A 204 30.43 -2.77 -20.15
CA ALA A 204 31.53 -2.15 -20.87
C ALA A 204 32.83 -2.86 -20.54
N TRP A 205 33.57 -3.31 -21.55
CA TRP A 205 34.89 -3.93 -21.41
C TRP A 205 35.99 -2.92 -21.68
N GLU A 206 37.02 -2.93 -20.84
CA GLU A 206 38.21 -2.09 -20.98
C GLU A 206 39.21 -2.75 -21.95
N LEU A 207 39.48 -2.08 -23.05
CA LEU A 207 40.56 -2.39 -23.97
C LEU A 207 41.90 -1.97 -23.34
N ALA A 208 43.00 -2.51 -23.85
CA ALA A 208 44.32 -2.23 -23.26
C ALA A 208 44.90 -0.84 -23.55
N ASP A 209 44.29 -0.09 -24.46
CA ASP A 209 44.53 1.35 -24.59
C ASP A 209 43.79 2.17 -23.51
N GLY A 210 43.01 1.51 -22.65
CA GLY A 210 42.24 2.12 -21.56
C GLY A 210 40.83 2.59 -21.97
N THR A 211 40.45 2.41 -23.24
CA THR A 211 39.11 2.77 -23.74
C THR A 211 38.07 1.71 -23.35
N TYR A 212 36.80 2.11 -23.27
CA TYR A 212 35.70 1.20 -22.91
C TYR A 212 34.77 0.99 -24.09
N PHE A 213 34.52 -0.27 -24.45
CA PHE A 213 33.55 -0.66 -25.49
C PHE A 213 32.38 -1.43 -24.88
N LYS A 214 31.17 -1.17 -25.37
CA LYS A 214 29.96 -1.85 -24.90
C LYS A 214 29.93 -3.25 -25.49
N ASN A 215 29.86 -4.27 -24.64
CA ASN A 215 29.60 -5.62 -25.11
C ASN A 215 28.09 -5.76 -25.38
N THR A 216 27.72 -6.02 -26.64
CA THR A 216 26.31 -6.14 -27.06
C THR A 216 25.67 -7.46 -26.65
N GLU A 217 26.42 -8.57 -26.61
CA GLU A 217 25.92 -9.89 -26.20
C GLU A 217 25.51 -9.94 -24.72
N TYR A 218 26.20 -9.20 -23.85
CA TYR A 218 25.90 -9.15 -22.41
C TYR A 218 25.11 -7.90 -21.98
N SER A 219 24.83 -6.98 -22.91
CA SER A 219 23.99 -5.80 -22.62
C SER A 219 22.57 -6.06 -23.09
N TYR A 220 21.60 -5.73 -22.25
CA TYR A 220 20.20 -5.88 -22.61
C TYR A 220 19.41 -4.64 -22.21
N SER A 221 18.32 -4.39 -22.91
CA SER A 221 17.37 -3.37 -22.51
C SER A 221 15.99 -3.70 -23.05
N GLY A 222 14.98 -3.54 -22.22
CA GLY A 222 13.63 -3.81 -22.64
C GLY A 222 12.62 -3.76 -21.52
N PHE A 223 11.44 -4.26 -21.86
CA PHE A 223 10.34 -4.36 -20.93
C PHE A 223 10.71 -5.23 -19.72
N ALA A 224 10.25 -4.81 -18.56
CA ALA A 224 10.48 -5.50 -17.29
C ALA A 224 9.15 -5.77 -16.59
N LEU A 225 9.05 -6.94 -15.98
CA LEU A 225 8.02 -7.28 -15.00
C LEU A 225 8.64 -7.25 -13.61
N ASP A 226 7.89 -6.83 -12.62
CA ASP A 226 8.35 -6.73 -11.24
C ASP A 226 7.28 -7.27 -10.31
N TYR A 227 7.64 -8.20 -9.43
CA TYR A 227 6.71 -8.76 -8.47
C TYR A 227 7.43 -9.16 -7.19
N GLY A 228 6.72 -9.11 -6.07
CA GLY A 228 7.31 -9.43 -4.78
C GLY A 228 6.34 -9.34 -3.62
N LEU A 229 6.89 -9.58 -2.44
CA LEU A 229 6.18 -9.51 -1.18
C LEU A 229 6.72 -8.37 -0.32
N LEU A 230 5.85 -7.91 0.56
CA LEU A 230 6.11 -6.83 1.47
C LEU A 230 5.54 -7.16 2.84
N LEU A 231 6.39 -7.10 3.85
CA LEU A 231 6.07 -7.37 5.25
C LEU A 231 6.16 -6.07 6.05
N ARG A 232 5.05 -5.71 6.69
CA ARG A 232 4.98 -4.53 7.55
C ARG A 232 5.02 -4.88 9.02
N ILE A 233 6.03 -4.41 9.73
CA ILE A 233 6.18 -4.59 11.18
C ILE A 233 6.09 -3.21 11.84
N GLY A 234 4.89 -2.85 12.30
CA GLY A 234 4.61 -1.51 12.83
C GLY A 234 4.76 -0.43 11.75
N MET A 235 5.70 0.49 11.94
CA MET A 235 6.06 1.49 10.94
C MET A 235 7.10 0.98 9.93
N VAL A 236 7.86 -0.05 10.28
CA VAL A 236 8.94 -0.57 9.41
C VAL A 236 8.34 -1.49 8.35
N THR A 237 8.89 -1.41 7.15
CA THR A 237 8.47 -2.24 6.02
C THR A 237 9.67 -2.88 5.36
N LEU A 238 9.62 -4.19 5.20
CA LEU A 238 10.60 -4.97 4.45
C LEU A 238 9.94 -5.44 3.17
N ASN A 239 10.62 -5.35 2.04
CA ASN A 239 10.13 -5.91 0.79
C ASN A 239 11.22 -6.73 0.10
N GLY A 240 10.80 -7.73 -0.64
CA GLY A 240 11.67 -8.60 -1.43
C GLY A 240 10.93 -9.10 -2.65
N GLY A 241 11.61 -9.14 -3.78
CA GLY A 241 10.99 -9.50 -5.05
C GLY A 241 11.97 -9.82 -6.15
N VAL A 242 11.42 -10.01 -7.33
CA VAL A 242 12.15 -10.34 -8.55
C VAL A 242 11.68 -9.39 -9.64
N LEU A 243 12.65 -8.77 -10.31
CA LEU A 243 12.45 -8.06 -11.55
C LEU A 243 12.90 -8.99 -12.69
N MET A 244 12.03 -9.23 -13.65
CA MET A 244 12.30 -10.00 -14.85
C MET A 244 12.36 -9.07 -16.05
N SER A 245 13.53 -8.94 -16.69
CA SER A 245 13.66 -8.25 -17.97
C SER A 245 13.44 -9.24 -19.10
N LEU A 246 12.54 -8.92 -20.03
CA LEU A 246 12.16 -9.78 -21.16
C LEU A 246 13.10 -9.65 -22.37
N ALA A 247 14.19 -8.88 -22.26
CA ALA A 247 15.17 -8.74 -23.34
C ALA A 247 16.07 -9.98 -23.43
N ASP A 248 16.21 -10.53 -24.65
CA ASP A 248 17.16 -11.58 -25.05
C ASP A 248 17.34 -12.73 -24.04
N GLY A 249 16.24 -13.39 -23.68
CA GLY A 249 16.28 -14.65 -22.90
C GLY A 249 15.92 -14.57 -21.41
N CYS A 250 15.01 -13.67 -21.02
CA CYS A 250 14.45 -13.53 -19.66
C CYS A 250 15.51 -13.45 -18.55
N ASN A 251 15.95 -12.23 -18.23
CA ASN A 251 16.93 -11.97 -17.19
C ASN A 251 16.26 -11.68 -15.85
N PHE A 252 16.61 -12.41 -14.78
CA PHE A 252 16.07 -12.22 -13.44
C PHE A 252 17.00 -11.40 -12.54
N VAL A 253 16.44 -10.44 -11.83
CA VAL A 253 17.14 -9.53 -10.92
C VAL A 253 16.44 -9.56 -9.57
N GLY A 254 17.11 -10.16 -8.58
CA GLY A 254 16.63 -10.14 -7.20
C GLY A 254 16.66 -8.72 -6.65
N ASN A 255 15.63 -8.32 -5.90
CA ASN A 255 15.59 -7.03 -5.24
C ASN A 255 15.07 -7.13 -3.80
N PHE A 256 15.59 -6.28 -2.94
CA PHE A 256 15.16 -6.14 -1.56
C PHE A 256 15.13 -4.67 -1.15
N GLY A 257 14.26 -4.35 -0.20
CA GLY A 257 14.16 -3.01 0.33
C GLY A 257 13.73 -2.96 1.78
N ILE A 258 14.11 -1.86 2.42
CA ILE A 258 13.69 -1.50 3.77
C ILE A 258 13.14 -0.08 3.76
N GLY A 259 12.06 0.15 4.47
CA GLY A 259 11.34 1.41 4.43
C GLY A 259 10.40 1.62 5.60
N VAL A 260 9.58 2.64 5.44
CA VAL A 260 8.59 3.08 6.42
C VAL A 260 7.20 3.18 5.77
N THR A 261 6.18 2.82 6.55
CA THR A 261 4.76 2.97 6.19
C THR A 261 4.04 3.83 7.24
N PHE A 262 3.33 4.88 6.81
CA PHE A 262 2.67 5.87 7.68
C PHE A 262 1.32 6.40 7.15
#